data_AF-A0A9D6N0I0-F1
#
_entry.id   AF-A0A9D6N0I0-F1
#
_cell.length_a   1.000
_cell.length_b   1.000
_cell.length_c   1.000
_cell.angle_alpha   90.00
_cell.angle_beta   90.00
_cell.angle_gamma   90.00
#
_symmetry.space_group_name_H-M   'P 1'
#
loop_
_entity.id
_entity.type
_entity.pdbx_description
1 polymer ?
#
loop_
_entity_poly.entity_id
_entity_poly.type
_entity_poly.pdbx_seq_one_letter_code
_entity_poly.pdbx_strand_id
1 'polypeptide(L)'
;MGLDIHGLKLLLNAKQSGAPFDRVLTFGRIEMAVSPERAASLLRSRGFASQPVEALARSTPPWYAESVFEALGAKEVVSLDASPYQSASIVHDMNQPIEDRHKARFDVLFDGGSIEHVFNFPVAIRNCMELVKPGGSMIIHTAANNCMGHGFYQFSPELFYRVFSAANGYEVVRMIIHGSGPYGSWYDVSDPAAIRSRVELISFMPTQLLLHVRRLSLAPIFTVAPQQSDYVEAWGHTDPGSAPAPSRGAWAQPIREAFPGLFGAAKALRTAFRFYRSQSLWNRKFFRKSAE
;
A
#
# COMPACT_ATOMS: atom_id res chain seq x y z
N MET A 1 0.57 10.41 -10.07
CA MET A 1 1.36 10.52 -8.82
C MET A 1 0.84 11.72 -8.05
N GLY A 2 0.61 11.58 -6.75
CA GLY A 2 0.17 12.73 -5.96
C GLY A 2 0.09 12.45 -4.47
N LEU A 3 0.08 13.51 -3.67
CA LEU A 3 -0.19 13.42 -2.25
C LEU A 3 -1.66 13.72 -2.02
N ASP A 4 -2.46 12.68 -1.79
CA ASP A 4 -3.86 12.84 -1.41
C ASP A 4 -4.01 12.96 0.13
N ILE A 5 -5.26 13.06 0.59
CA ILE A 5 -5.55 13.19 2.02
C ILE A 5 -5.12 11.94 2.81
N HIS A 6 -5.14 10.76 2.19
CA HIS A 6 -4.80 9.50 2.84
C HIS A 6 -3.28 9.32 2.94
N GLY A 7 -2.53 9.61 1.88
CA GLY A 7 -1.08 9.71 1.90
C GLY A 7 -0.60 10.71 2.96
N LEU A 8 -1.23 11.88 3.05
CA LEU A 8 -0.91 12.88 4.09
C LEU A 8 -1.17 12.35 5.50
N LYS A 9 -2.32 11.71 5.76
CA LYS A 9 -2.62 11.08 7.05
C LYS A 9 -1.56 10.04 7.42
N LEU A 10 -1.10 9.23 6.46
CA LEU A 10 -0.10 8.21 6.73
C LEU A 10 1.27 8.84 7.05
N LEU A 11 1.68 9.89 6.33
CA LEU A 11 2.90 10.64 6.63
C LEU A 11 2.87 11.22 8.06
N LEU A 12 1.73 11.77 8.46
CA LEU A 12 1.53 12.30 9.82
C LEU A 12 1.63 11.20 10.87
N ASN A 13 0.98 10.06 10.64
CA ASN A 13 1.06 8.91 11.55
C ASN A 13 2.50 8.38 11.65
N ALA A 14 3.24 8.32 10.54
CA ALA A 14 4.64 7.92 10.53
C ALA A 14 5.52 8.89 11.33
N LYS A 15 5.34 10.21 11.14
CA LYS A 15 6.06 11.24 11.90
C LYS A 15 5.75 11.18 13.40
N GLN A 16 4.47 11.05 13.77
CA GLN A 16 4.04 10.92 15.17
C GLN A 16 4.58 9.63 15.82
N SER A 17 4.80 8.58 15.02
CA SER A 17 5.42 7.32 15.45
C SER A 17 6.95 7.35 15.46
N GLY A 18 7.57 8.52 15.23
CA GLY A 18 9.00 8.73 15.36
C GLY A 18 9.83 8.52 14.09
N ALA A 19 9.22 8.44 12.90
CA ALA A 19 9.98 8.38 11.66
C ALA A 19 10.85 9.66 11.48
N PRO A 20 12.14 9.53 11.12
CA PRO A 20 13.01 10.68 10.85
C PRO A 20 12.70 11.24 9.47
N PHE A 21 12.51 12.56 9.36
CA PHE A 21 12.12 13.21 8.10
C PHE A 21 13.24 14.10 7.52
N ASP A 22 14.42 14.17 8.13
CA ASP A 22 15.48 15.12 7.78
C ASP A 22 15.80 15.14 6.28
N ARG A 23 15.93 13.98 5.64
CA ARG A 23 16.14 13.86 4.20
C ARG A 23 15.10 12.97 3.55
N VAL A 24 14.23 13.57 2.75
CA VAL A 24 13.12 12.90 2.06
C VAL A 24 13.45 12.69 0.59
N LEU A 25 13.19 11.50 0.08
CA LEU A 25 13.13 11.21 -1.35
C LEU A 25 11.68 11.06 -1.78
N THR A 26 11.32 11.65 -2.92
CA THR A 26 10.05 11.38 -3.61
C THR A 26 10.31 10.86 -5.02
N PHE A 27 9.40 10.07 -5.57
CA PHE A 27 9.41 9.76 -6.99
C PHE A 27 8.66 10.82 -7.80
N GLY A 28 9.39 11.48 -8.71
CA GLY A 28 8.98 12.73 -9.32
C GLY A 28 8.84 13.85 -8.28
N ARG A 29 8.36 15.02 -8.74
CA ARG A 29 7.82 16.03 -7.83
C ARG A 29 6.37 15.69 -7.56
N ILE A 30 6.02 15.56 -6.29
CA ILE A 30 4.69 15.08 -5.91
C ILE A 30 3.71 16.24 -5.95
N GLU A 31 2.78 16.20 -6.89
CA GLU A 31 1.66 17.15 -6.92
C GLU A 31 0.70 16.92 -5.76
N MET A 32 0.12 17.99 -5.25
CA MET A 32 -0.87 17.93 -4.18
C MET A 32 -2.25 17.61 -4.75
N ALA A 33 -2.73 16.39 -4.51
CA ALA A 33 -4.11 15.99 -4.80
C ALA A 33 -5.10 16.40 -3.69
N VAL A 34 -4.58 16.71 -2.49
CA VAL A 34 -5.31 17.42 -1.43
C VAL A 34 -5.09 18.92 -1.57
N SER A 35 -6.11 19.76 -1.36
CA SER A 35 -5.91 21.21 -1.42
C SER A 35 -4.95 21.67 -0.31
N PRO A 36 -4.12 22.69 -0.54
CA PRO A 36 -3.20 23.21 0.48
C PRO A 36 -3.92 23.67 1.76
N GLU A 37 -5.12 24.25 1.67
CA GLU A 37 -5.90 24.65 2.84
C GLU A 37 -6.30 23.45 3.69
N ARG A 38 -6.72 22.37 3.03
CA ARG A 38 -7.10 21.13 3.72
C ARG A 38 -5.89 20.43 4.32
N ALA A 39 -4.76 20.41 3.61
CA ALA A 39 -3.51 19.88 4.12
C ALA A 39 -3.00 20.67 5.34
N ALA A 40 -2.99 22.00 5.25
CA ALA A 40 -2.64 22.89 6.36
C ALA A 40 -3.57 22.68 7.58
N SER A 41 -4.88 22.57 7.36
CA SER A 41 -5.82 22.27 8.43
C SER A 41 -5.53 20.93 9.11
N LEU A 42 -5.15 19.91 8.34
CA LEU A 42 -4.81 18.59 8.90
C LEU A 42 -3.50 18.66 9.70
N LEU A 43 -2.46 19.30 9.17
CA LEU A 43 -1.20 19.56 9.87
C LEU A 43 -1.43 20.25 11.22
N ARG A 44 -2.19 21.36 11.23
CA ARG A 44 -2.53 22.10 12.47
C ARG A 44 -3.26 21.23 13.48
N SER A 45 -4.27 20.45 13.04
CA SER A 45 -5.03 19.59 13.94
C SER A 45 -4.21 18.46 14.56
N ARG A 46 -3.04 18.14 13.97
CA ARG A 46 -2.07 17.16 14.48
C ARG A 46 -0.87 17.81 15.18
N GLY A 47 -0.89 19.13 15.37
CA GLY A 47 0.16 19.88 16.09
C GLY A 47 1.43 20.17 15.28
N PHE A 48 1.38 20.05 13.96
CA PHE A 48 2.52 20.36 13.08
C PHE A 48 2.47 21.80 12.56
N ALA A 49 3.63 22.31 12.14
CA ALA A 49 3.70 23.56 11.41
C ALA A 49 2.83 23.48 10.15
N SER A 50 2.16 24.58 9.81
CA SER A 50 1.26 24.65 8.66
C SER A 50 1.53 25.87 7.78
N GLN A 51 2.32 26.82 8.27
CA GLN A 51 2.59 28.10 7.62
C GLN A 51 3.18 27.94 6.20
N PRO A 52 4.11 27.00 5.93
CA PRO A 52 4.61 26.77 4.56
C PRO A 52 3.50 26.33 3.60
N VAL A 53 2.62 25.43 4.05
CA VAL A 53 1.51 24.91 3.24
C VAL A 53 0.39 25.95 3.08
N GLU A 54 0.15 26.79 4.08
CA GLU A 54 -0.78 27.93 3.97
C GLU A 54 -0.26 29.01 3.00
N ALA A 55 1.05 29.19 2.90
CA ALA A 55 1.64 30.07 1.89
C ALA A 55 1.43 29.51 0.49
N LEU A 56 1.57 28.19 0.33
CA LEU A 56 1.29 27.50 -0.94
C LEU A 56 -0.17 27.67 -1.38
N ALA A 57 -1.13 27.68 -0.45
CA ALA A 57 -2.55 27.95 -0.75
C ALA A 57 -2.79 29.30 -1.47
N ARG A 58 -1.87 30.27 -1.31
CA ARG A 58 -1.95 31.59 -1.94
C ARG A 58 -1.27 31.65 -3.31
N SER A 59 -0.60 30.58 -3.74
CA SER A 59 0.06 30.52 -5.05
C SER A 59 -0.85 29.89 -6.10
N THR A 60 -0.54 30.15 -7.37
CA THR A 60 -1.18 29.49 -8.50
C THR A 60 -0.72 28.02 -8.61
N PRO A 61 -1.62 27.07 -8.93
CA PRO A 61 -1.26 25.69 -9.25
C PRO A 61 -0.31 25.56 -10.46
N PRO A 62 0.39 24.42 -10.63
CA PRO A 62 0.34 23.22 -9.81
C PRO A 62 1.03 23.40 -8.45
N TRP A 63 0.47 22.78 -7.42
CA TRP A 63 1.03 22.76 -6.07
C TRP A 63 1.81 21.46 -5.85
N TYR A 64 3.00 21.58 -5.30
CA TYR A 64 3.85 20.43 -4.99
C TYR A 64 4.04 20.26 -3.48
N ALA A 65 4.28 19.02 -3.05
CA ALA A 65 4.22 18.60 -1.66
C ALA A 65 5.49 18.91 -0.83
N GLU A 66 6.51 19.57 -1.36
CA GLU A 66 7.75 19.87 -0.63
C GLU A 66 7.45 20.62 0.69
N SER A 67 6.55 21.60 0.65
CA SER A 67 6.12 22.35 1.84
C SER A 67 5.48 21.48 2.93
N VAL A 68 4.87 20.35 2.56
CA VAL A 68 4.34 19.37 3.52
C VAL A 68 5.48 18.60 4.18
N PHE A 69 6.47 18.15 3.42
CA PHE A 69 7.63 17.46 3.99
C PHE A 69 8.46 18.38 4.88
N GLU A 70 8.64 19.65 4.49
CA GLU A 70 9.27 20.69 5.32
C GLU A 70 8.50 20.90 6.63
N ALA A 71 7.17 20.95 6.58
CA ALA A 71 6.32 21.03 7.78
C ALA A 71 6.47 19.81 8.71
N LEU A 72 6.84 18.65 8.16
CA LEU A 72 7.18 17.43 8.93
C LEU A 72 8.65 17.40 9.41
N GLY A 73 9.41 18.45 9.14
CA GLY A 73 10.80 18.63 9.58
C GLY A 73 11.86 18.20 8.56
N ALA A 74 11.51 18.04 7.28
CA ALA A 74 12.50 17.82 6.24
C ALA A 74 13.41 19.04 6.09
N LYS A 75 14.72 18.78 6.04
CA LYS A 75 15.77 19.76 5.73
C LYS A 75 16.14 19.73 4.26
N GLU A 76 15.89 18.60 3.61
CA GLU A 76 16.13 18.39 2.18
C GLU A 76 15.05 17.46 1.63
N VAL A 77 14.44 17.89 0.52
CA VAL A 77 13.49 17.08 -0.26
C VAL A 77 14.10 16.88 -1.64
N VAL A 78 14.31 15.63 -2.02
CA VAL A 78 14.94 15.23 -3.28
C VAL A 78 13.89 14.51 -4.12
N SER A 79 13.79 14.86 -5.40
CA SER A 79 12.95 14.14 -6.36
C SER A 79 13.80 13.23 -7.25
N LEU A 80 13.33 12.01 -7.50
CA LEU A 80 13.94 11.07 -8.45
C LEU A 80 12.94 10.73 -9.53
N ASP A 81 13.31 10.92 -10.79
CA ASP A 81 12.45 10.64 -11.95
C ASP A 81 13.26 10.00 -13.08
N ALA A 82 12.61 9.31 -14.02
CA ALA A 82 13.27 8.72 -15.17
C ALA A 82 13.78 9.78 -16.18
N SER A 83 13.37 11.03 -16.03
CA SER A 83 13.70 12.15 -16.91
C SER A 83 13.92 13.45 -16.12
N PRO A 84 14.51 14.51 -16.70
CA PRO A 84 14.62 15.81 -16.04
C PRO A 84 13.29 16.58 -15.94
N TYR A 85 12.15 15.93 -16.24
CA TYR A 85 10.82 16.52 -16.14
C TYR A 85 10.59 17.15 -14.76
N GLN A 86 9.90 18.30 -14.74
CA GLN A 86 9.64 19.09 -13.53
C GLN A 86 10.89 19.44 -12.71
N SER A 87 12.08 19.41 -13.30
CA SER A 87 13.37 19.64 -12.62
C SER A 87 13.67 18.61 -11.53
N ALA A 88 13.52 17.32 -11.85
CA ALA A 88 13.91 16.23 -10.97
C ALA A 88 15.36 16.37 -10.45
N SER A 89 15.57 16.18 -9.15
CA SER A 89 16.89 16.31 -8.54
C SER A 89 17.85 15.19 -8.94
N ILE A 90 17.31 13.99 -9.15
CA ILE A 90 18.02 12.80 -9.62
C ILE A 90 17.28 12.29 -10.85
N VAL A 91 18.01 12.13 -11.96
CA VAL A 91 17.49 11.49 -13.17
C VAL A 91 17.99 10.05 -13.21
N HIS A 92 17.10 9.09 -12.98
CA HIS A 92 17.40 7.67 -12.95
C HIS A 92 16.19 6.83 -13.40
N ASP A 93 16.39 5.94 -14.37
CA ASP A 93 15.38 4.96 -14.78
C ASP A 93 15.28 3.83 -13.74
N MET A 94 14.15 3.75 -13.04
CA MET A 94 13.90 2.73 -12.02
C MET A 94 13.78 1.30 -12.56
N ASN A 95 13.77 1.11 -13.88
CA ASN A 95 13.96 -0.22 -14.48
C ASN A 95 15.41 -0.73 -14.36
N GLN A 96 16.36 0.16 -14.04
CA GLN A 96 17.79 -0.14 -13.87
C GLN A 96 18.20 -0.08 -12.40
N PRO A 97 19.18 -0.90 -11.96
CA PRO A 97 19.71 -0.84 -10.60
C PRO A 97 20.19 0.56 -10.23
N ILE A 98 19.89 1.00 -9.00
CA ILE A 98 20.31 2.31 -8.50
C ILE A 98 21.82 2.35 -8.24
N GLU A 99 22.43 3.49 -8.57
CA GLU A 99 23.85 3.70 -8.33
C GLU A 99 24.21 3.72 -6.83
N ASP A 100 25.39 3.19 -6.48
CA ASP A 100 25.84 3.07 -5.09
C ASP A 100 25.87 4.40 -4.33
N ARG A 101 26.14 5.53 -5.00
CA ARG A 101 26.17 6.86 -4.38
C ARG A 101 24.84 7.30 -3.77
N HIS A 102 23.73 6.72 -4.23
CA HIS A 102 22.37 7.02 -3.76
C HIS A 102 21.88 6.05 -2.66
N LYS A 103 22.58 4.94 -2.41
CA LYS A 103 22.15 3.91 -1.46
C LYS A 103 22.28 4.36 -0.02
N ALA A 104 21.28 4.01 0.80
CA ALA A 104 21.19 4.32 2.22
C ALA A 104 21.40 5.81 2.53
N ARG A 105 20.73 6.67 1.76
CA ARG A 105 20.89 8.13 1.82
C ARG A 105 19.68 8.88 2.35
N PHE A 106 18.51 8.25 2.42
CA PHE A 106 17.25 8.92 2.73
C PHE A 106 16.62 8.40 4.03
N ASP A 107 16.08 9.31 4.83
CA ASP A 107 15.39 9.00 6.07
C ASP A 107 13.93 8.57 5.80
N VAL A 108 13.30 9.20 4.80
CA VAL A 108 12.00 8.80 4.24
C VAL A 108 12.10 8.69 2.73
N LEU A 109 11.52 7.63 2.16
CA LEU A 109 11.15 7.57 0.75
C LEU A 109 9.63 7.56 0.66
N PHE A 110 9.06 8.48 -0.10
CA PHE A 110 7.64 8.56 -0.39
C PHE A 110 7.37 8.21 -1.86
N ASP A 111 6.57 7.17 -2.07
CA ASP A 111 6.06 6.77 -3.37
C ASP A 111 4.54 7.04 -3.42
N GLY A 112 4.15 8.05 -4.18
CA GLY A 112 2.75 8.46 -4.37
C GLY A 112 2.08 7.81 -5.58
N GLY A 113 2.43 6.56 -5.87
CA GLY A 113 1.89 5.77 -6.98
C GLY A 113 2.75 5.83 -8.24
N SER A 114 4.06 5.69 -8.10
CA SER A 114 5.03 5.76 -9.20
C SER A 114 5.49 4.37 -9.63
N ILE A 115 5.88 3.51 -8.69
CA ILE A 115 6.51 2.21 -9.04
C ILE A 115 5.55 1.22 -9.70
N GLU A 116 4.23 1.43 -9.56
CA GLU A 116 3.20 0.69 -10.29
C GLU A 116 3.22 0.94 -11.80
N HIS A 117 3.91 1.99 -12.25
CA HIS A 117 4.15 2.31 -13.65
C HIS A 117 5.55 1.91 -14.15
N VAL A 118 6.37 1.24 -13.33
CA VAL A 118 7.70 0.76 -13.73
C VAL A 118 7.62 -0.72 -14.08
N PHE A 119 7.90 -1.08 -15.34
CA PHE A 119 7.77 -2.45 -15.85
C PHE A 119 8.65 -3.44 -15.08
N ASN A 120 9.93 -3.14 -14.85
CA ASN A 120 10.81 -4.01 -14.07
C ASN A 120 10.64 -3.79 -12.57
N PHE A 121 9.43 -4.10 -12.06
CA PHE A 121 9.08 -3.88 -10.67
C PHE A 121 10.07 -4.51 -9.66
N PRO A 122 10.57 -5.75 -9.83
CA PRO A 122 11.54 -6.33 -8.88
C PRO A 122 12.81 -5.50 -8.73
N VAL A 123 13.30 -4.86 -9.80
CA VAL A 123 14.43 -3.93 -9.72
C VAL A 123 13.99 -2.61 -9.07
N ALA A 124 12.83 -2.08 -9.46
CA ALA A 124 12.31 -0.83 -8.91
C ALA A 124 12.13 -0.90 -7.38
N ILE A 125 11.48 -1.94 -6.85
CA ILE A 125 11.26 -2.10 -5.42
C ILE A 125 12.58 -2.36 -4.67
N ARG A 126 13.53 -3.09 -5.28
CA ARG A 126 14.87 -3.25 -4.72
C ARG A 126 15.59 -1.92 -4.62
N ASN A 127 15.53 -1.08 -5.64
CA ASN A 127 16.11 0.27 -5.60
C ASN A 127 15.49 1.10 -4.46
N CYS A 128 14.17 1.06 -4.30
CA CYS A 128 13.48 1.74 -3.17
C CYS A 128 14.08 1.31 -1.82
N MET A 129 14.25 0.00 -1.64
CA MET A 129 14.86 -0.57 -0.44
C MET A 129 16.33 -0.14 -0.29
N GLU A 130 17.10 -0.14 -1.36
CA GLU A 130 18.51 0.24 -1.31
C GLU A 130 18.71 1.74 -0.98
N LEU A 131 17.78 2.63 -1.37
CA LEU A 131 17.83 4.08 -1.15
C LEU A 131 17.69 4.51 0.33
N VAL A 132 16.92 3.79 1.14
CA VAL A 132 16.54 4.21 2.50
C VAL A 132 17.60 3.84 3.54
N LYS A 133 17.93 4.71 4.49
CA LYS A 133 18.89 4.40 5.58
C LYS A 133 18.34 3.35 6.56
N PRO A 134 19.19 2.59 7.28
CA PRO A 134 18.76 1.89 8.49
C PRO A 134 18.08 2.86 9.48
N GLY A 135 16.96 2.45 10.06
CA GLY A 135 16.09 3.31 10.88
C GLY A 135 15.14 4.21 10.08
N GLY A 136 15.35 4.35 8.76
CA GLY A 136 14.48 5.10 7.86
C GLY A 136 13.17 4.39 7.51
N SER A 137 12.25 5.14 6.92
CA SER A 137 10.91 4.66 6.53
C SER A 137 10.67 4.75 5.03
N MET A 138 9.91 3.81 4.49
CA MET A 138 9.24 3.94 3.20
C MET A 138 7.74 4.13 3.44
N ILE A 139 7.17 5.07 2.71
CA ILE A 139 5.75 5.39 2.73
C ILE A 139 5.25 5.23 1.30
N ILE A 140 4.42 4.23 1.05
CA ILE A 140 3.97 3.89 -0.31
C ILE A 140 2.46 4.03 -0.35
N HIS A 141 1.95 4.72 -1.36
CA HIS A 141 0.54 4.81 -1.72
C HIS A 141 0.39 4.30 -3.16
N THR A 142 -0.33 3.21 -3.36
CA THR A 142 -0.34 2.51 -4.65
C THR A 142 -1.69 1.86 -4.96
N ALA A 143 -1.95 1.61 -6.23
CA ALA A 143 -3.13 0.91 -6.71
C ALA A 143 -3.22 -0.52 -6.18
N ALA A 144 -4.44 -0.86 -5.74
CA ALA A 144 -4.84 -2.21 -5.39
C ALA A 144 -5.93 -2.66 -6.36
N ASN A 145 -7.12 -3.01 -5.88
CA ASN A 145 -8.17 -3.60 -6.71
C ASN A 145 -8.97 -2.55 -7.50
N ASN A 146 -9.48 -2.94 -8.68
CA ASN A 146 -10.33 -2.14 -9.59
C ASN A 146 -9.71 -0.85 -10.16
N CYS A 147 -8.41 -0.86 -10.42
CA CYS A 147 -7.66 0.22 -11.07
C CYS A 147 -7.19 -0.18 -12.48
N MET A 148 -8.01 -0.91 -13.25
CA MET A 148 -7.68 -1.38 -14.60
C MET A 148 -7.34 -0.19 -15.52
N GLY A 149 -6.13 -0.23 -16.11
CA GLY A 149 -5.64 0.83 -16.99
C GLY A 149 -4.97 2.01 -16.28
N HIS A 150 -4.84 1.98 -14.94
CA HIS A 150 -4.16 3.03 -14.19
C HIS A 150 -2.63 2.92 -14.33
N GLY A 151 -2.05 1.78 -13.98
CA GLY A 151 -0.62 1.47 -14.13
C GLY A 151 -0.40 0.09 -14.73
N PHE A 152 0.86 -0.35 -14.82
CA PHE A 152 1.18 -1.72 -15.22
C PHE A 152 0.74 -2.73 -14.16
N TYR A 153 0.75 -2.32 -12.89
CA TYR A 153 0.50 -3.18 -11.76
C TYR A 153 -0.65 -2.68 -10.89
N GLN A 154 -1.36 -3.65 -10.33
CA GLN A 154 -2.28 -3.52 -9.21
C GLN A 154 -1.77 -4.50 -8.15
N PHE A 155 -1.36 -4.00 -6.99
CA PHE A 155 -0.64 -4.83 -6.04
C PHE A 155 -1.57 -5.47 -5.01
N SER A 156 -1.26 -6.72 -4.67
CA SER A 156 -1.87 -7.41 -3.54
C SER A 156 -1.06 -7.17 -2.26
N PRO A 157 -1.70 -7.23 -1.08
CA PRO A 157 -1.00 -7.15 0.21
C PRO A 157 0.12 -8.18 0.38
N GLU A 158 -0.07 -9.38 -0.17
CA GLU A 158 0.89 -10.48 -0.15
C GLU A 158 2.28 -10.03 -0.59
N LEU A 159 2.37 -9.35 -1.74
CA LEU A 159 3.63 -8.92 -2.32
C LEU A 159 4.46 -8.12 -1.31
N PHE A 160 3.85 -7.10 -0.70
CA PHE A 160 4.55 -6.21 0.20
C PHE A 160 4.92 -6.88 1.54
N TYR A 161 4.06 -7.76 2.06
CA TYR A 161 4.41 -8.56 3.25
C TYR A 161 5.59 -9.51 3.01
N ARG A 162 5.73 -10.06 1.79
CA ARG A 162 6.85 -10.95 1.46
C ARG A 162 8.13 -10.17 1.11
N VAL A 163 8.01 -9.02 0.44
CA VAL A 163 9.13 -8.14 0.11
C VAL A 163 9.74 -7.52 1.37
N PHE A 164 8.92 -6.94 2.25
CA PHE A 164 9.37 -6.23 3.44
C PHE A 164 9.39 -7.15 4.66
N SER A 165 10.35 -8.07 4.64
CA SER A 165 10.56 -9.05 5.70
C SER A 165 11.90 -8.83 6.41
N ALA A 166 12.03 -9.42 7.61
CA ALA A 166 13.26 -9.35 8.39
C ALA A 166 14.48 -9.89 7.62
N ALA A 167 14.27 -10.88 6.74
CA ALA A 167 15.32 -11.42 5.88
C ALA A 167 15.92 -10.39 4.91
N ASN A 168 15.10 -9.43 4.45
CA ASN A 168 15.56 -8.32 3.63
C ASN A 168 15.96 -7.08 4.47
N GLY A 169 15.98 -7.18 5.80
CA GLY A 169 16.29 -6.07 6.70
C GLY A 169 15.14 -5.07 6.88
N TYR A 170 13.89 -5.49 6.72
CA TYR A 170 12.70 -4.64 6.82
C TYR A 170 11.61 -5.21 7.72
N GLU A 171 10.69 -4.36 8.13
CA GLU A 171 9.40 -4.75 8.69
C GLU A 171 8.27 -3.89 8.13
N VAL A 172 7.08 -4.47 8.00
CA VAL A 172 5.84 -3.74 7.75
C VAL A 172 5.32 -3.21 9.08
N VAL A 173 5.41 -1.88 9.26
CA VAL A 173 4.86 -1.20 10.45
C VAL A 173 3.34 -1.17 10.36
N ARG A 174 2.82 -0.82 9.18
CA ARG A 174 1.37 -0.77 8.93
C ARG A 174 1.07 -0.92 7.45
N MET A 175 0.01 -1.67 7.14
CA MET A 175 -0.55 -1.77 5.79
C MET A 175 -2.05 -1.55 5.88
N ILE A 176 -2.55 -0.58 5.12
CA ILE A 176 -3.95 -0.16 5.12
C ILE A 176 -4.50 -0.29 3.70
N ILE A 177 -5.73 -0.76 3.58
CA ILE A 177 -6.53 -0.63 2.37
C ILE A 177 -7.62 0.41 2.57
N HIS A 178 -7.86 1.23 1.56
CA HIS A 178 -8.97 2.18 1.53
C HIS A 178 -9.57 2.28 0.13
N GLY A 179 -10.81 2.77 0.04
CA GLY A 179 -11.41 3.13 -1.24
C GLY A 179 -10.78 4.40 -1.80
N SER A 180 -10.72 4.50 -3.12
CA SER A 180 -10.26 5.71 -3.81
C SER A 180 -11.17 6.92 -3.50
N GLY A 181 -10.58 8.11 -3.47
CA GLY A 181 -11.24 9.35 -3.10
C GLY A 181 -11.13 9.71 -1.62
N PRO A 182 -11.52 10.93 -1.22
CA PRO A 182 -11.11 11.52 0.07
C PRO A 182 -11.88 11.01 1.30
N TYR A 183 -12.92 10.19 1.10
CA TYR A 183 -13.82 9.71 2.16
C TYR A 183 -13.67 8.22 2.44
N GLY A 184 -12.64 7.57 1.87
CA GLY A 184 -12.38 6.15 2.05
C GLY A 184 -12.04 5.82 3.51
N SER A 185 -12.82 4.93 4.14
CA SER A 185 -12.45 4.40 5.46
C SER A 185 -11.20 3.54 5.37
N TRP A 186 -10.34 3.63 6.38
CA TRP A 186 -9.14 2.81 6.51
C TRP A 186 -9.42 1.47 7.15
N TYR A 187 -8.80 0.43 6.60
CA TYR A 187 -8.79 -0.91 7.15
C TYR A 187 -7.36 -1.44 7.19
N ASP A 188 -6.87 -1.77 8.39
CA ASP A 188 -5.61 -2.50 8.53
C ASP A 188 -5.76 -3.88 7.88
N VAL A 189 -4.77 -4.22 7.05
CA VAL A 189 -4.73 -5.44 6.26
C VAL A 189 -3.89 -6.47 7.00
N SER A 190 -4.42 -7.67 7.21
CA SER A 190 -3.67 -8.74 7.88
C SER A 190 -2.61 -9.35 6.99
N ASP A 191 -1.49 -9.82 7.55
CA ASP A 191 -0.47 -10.59 6.81
C ASP A 191 -1.05 -11.96 6.42
N PRO A 192 -1.13 -12.29 5.11
CA PRO A 192 -1.60 -13.59 4.64
C PRO A 192 -0.91 -14.79 5.30
N ALA A 193 0.41 -14.71 5.55
CA ALA A 193 1.15 -15.77 6.20
C ALA A 193 0.74 -15.96 7.67
N ALA A 194 0.50 -14.85 8.39
CA ALA A 194 0.06 -14.91 9.78
C ALA A 194 -1.35 -15.48 9.94
N ILE A 195 -2.23 -15.22 8.97
CA ILE A 195 -3.62 -15.71 9.00
C ILE A 195 -3.85 -17.01 8.24
N ARG A 196 -2.80 -17.56 7.60
CA ARG A 196 -2.80 -18.76 6.75
C ARG A 196 -3.96 -18.74 5.75
N SER A 197 -4.07 -17.64 5.03
CA SER A 197 -5.16 -17.40 4.08
C SER A 197 -4.79 -16.28 3.15
N ARG A 198 -5.17 -16.43 1.88
CA ARG A 198 -5.16 -15.31 0.94
C ARG A 198 -6.06 -14.21 1.46
N VAL A 199 -5.57 -12.97 1.41
CA VAL A 199 -6.36 -11.78 1.69
C VAL A 199 -7.00 -11.33 0.37
N GLU A 200 -8.22 -11.80 0.15
CA GLU A 200 -8.98 -11.53 -1.06
C GLU A 200 -9.99 -10.40 -0.84
N LEU A 201 -10.20 -9.59 -1.88
CA LEU A 201 -11.19 -8.52 -1.88
C LEU A 201 -11.84 -8.45 -3.26
N ILE A 202 -13.17 -8.44 -3.26
CA ILE A 202 -13.99 -8.03 -4.38
C ILE A 202 -14.68 -6.75 -3.96
N SER A 203 -14.38 -5.66 -4.65
CA SER A 203 -14.98 -4.35 -4.42
C SER A 203 -15.72 -3.89 -5.68
N PHE A 204 -16.63 -2.93 -5.52
CA PHE A 204 -17.26 -2.23 -6.66
C PHE A 204 -16.57 -0.91 -6.97
N MET A 205 -15.81 -0.38 -6.01
CA MET A 205 -15.03 0.85 -6.14
C MET A 205 -13.53 0.52 -6.27
N PRO A 206 -12.74 1.38 -6.93
CA PRO A 206 -11.29 1.34 -6.88
C PRO A 206 -10.79 1.40 -5.43
N THR A 207 -9.75 0.62 -5.15
CA THR A 207 -9.08 0.58 -3.84
C THR A 207 -7.59 0.78 -3.99
N GLN A 208 -6.98 1.31 -2.94
CA GLN A 208 -5.56 1.61 -2.89
C GLN A 208 -4.98 1.07 -1.58
N LEU A 209 -3.69 0.78 -1.61
CA LEU A 209 -2.91 0.41 -0.43
C LEU A 209 -2.08 1.60 0.03
N LEU A 210 -2.02 1.77 1.35
CA LEU A 210 -1.08 2.64 2.03
C LEU A 210 -0.17 1.76 2.88
N LEU A 211 1.14 1.96 2.77
CA LEU A 211 2.13 1.17 3.46
C LEU A 211 3.09 2.07 4.20
N HIS A 212 3.31 1.77 5.48
CA HIS A 212 4.45 2.27 6.24
C HIS A 212 5.36 1.09 6.57
N VAL A 213 6.59 1.16 6.09
CA VAL A 213 7.60 0.13 6.22
C VAL A 213 8.88 0.75 6.76
N ARG A 214 9.60 0.03 7.64
CA ARG A 214 10.81 0.52 8.29
C ARG A 214 12.00 -0.35 7.93
N ARG A 215 13.13 0.29 7.58
CA ARG A 215 14.40 -0.41 7.38
C ARG A 215 15.04 -0.67 8.74
N LEU A 216 15.25 -1.93 9.08
CA LEU A 216 15.87 -2.36 10.33
C LEU A 216 17.40 -2.39 10.23
N SER A 217 17.93 -2.90 9.12
CA SER A 217 19.37 -3.09 8.93
C SER A 217 19.78 -3.04 7.46
N LEU A 218 21.09 -2.98 7.22
CA LEU A 218 21.65 -3.25 5.90
C LEU A 218 21.82 -4.77 5.76
N ALA A 219 20.92 -5.40 5.01
CA ALA A 219 21.02 -6.80 4.61
C ALA A 219 21.02 -6.88 3.07
N PRO A 220 21.61 -7.93 2.48
CA PRO A 220 21.40 -8.23 1.07
C PRO A 220 19.91 -8.37 0.75
N ILE A 221 19.42 -7.61 -0.22
CA ILE A 221 18.01 -7.61 -0.61
C ILE A 221 17.81 -8.65 -1.70
N PHE A 222 16.79 -9.51 -1.51
CA PHE A 222 16.41 -10.56 -2.45
C PHE A 222 17.54 -11.56 -2.77
N THR A 223 18.34 -11.95 -1.76
CA THR A 223 19.20 -13.14 -1.87
C THR A 223 18.39 -14.37 -2.28
N VAL A 224 17.15 -14.45 -1.77
CA VAL A 224 16.12 -15.36 -2.26
C VAL A 224 14.94 -14.50 -2.72
N ALA A 225 14.43 -14.78 -3.91
CA ALA A 225 13.23 -14.10 -4.41
C ALA A 225 12.04 -14.40 -3.49
N PRO A 226 11.22 -13.39 -3.14
CA PRO A 226 10.03 -13.61 -2.31
C PRO A 226 9.10 -14.65 -2.92
N GLN A 227 8.63 -15.58 -2.09
CA GLN A 227 7.65 -16.60 -2.47
C GLN A 227 6.32 -16.34 -1.76
N GLN A 228 5.23 -16.66 -2.45
CA GLN A 228 3.89 -16.51 -1.91
C GLN A 228 3.67 -17.47 -0.73
N SER A 229 3.12 -16.95 0.35
CA SER A 229 3.06 -17.60 1.66
C SER A 229 2.29 -18.92 1.69
N ASP A 230 1.17 -19.03 0.97
CA ASP A 230 0.35 -20.24 0.92
C ASP A 230 1.04 -21.40 0.19
N TYR A 231 1.83 -21.13 -0.86
CA TYR A 231 2.61 -22.16 -1.55
C TYR A 231 3.78 -22.63 -0.70
N VAL A 232 4.45 -21.74 0.04
CA VAL A 232 5.52 -22.13 0.97
C VAL A 232 4.98 -23.10 2.02
N GLU A 233 3.80 -22.84 2.57
CA GLU A 233 3.11 -23.75 3.50
C GLU A 233 2.73 -25.07 2.80
N ALA A 234 2.13 -25.02 1.62
CA ALA A 234 1.71 -26.21 0.88
C ALA A 234 2.88 -27.13 0.47
N TRP A 235 4.03 -26.58 0.05
CA TRP A 235 5.22 -27.36 -0.27
C TRP A 235 5.82 -28.05 0.97
N GLY A 236 5.72 -27.41 2.14
CA GLY A 236 6.11 -28.00 3.42
C GLY A 236 5.18 -29.13 3.89
N HIS A 237 3.96 -29.18 3.36
CA HIS A 237 2.95 -30.22 3.60
C HIS A 237 2.76 -31.12 2.37
N THR A 238 3.84 -31.67 1.83
CA THR A 238 3.75 -32.73 0.81
C THR A 238 3.42 -34.08 1.47
N ASP A 239 2.15 -34.25 1.84
CA ASP A 239 1.54 -35.57 2.03
C ASP A 239 0.59 -35.83 0.85
N PRO A 240 0.89 -36.79 -0.05
CA PRO A 240 0.06 -37.08 -1.22
C PRO A 240 -1.14 -37.94 -0.79
N GLY A 241 -2.24 -37.34 -0.32
CA GLY A 241 -3.34 -38.19 0.16
C GLY A 241 -4.72 -37.61 0.48
N SER A 242 -5.00 -36.32 0.32
CA SER A 242 -6.35 -35.84 0.65
C SER A 242 -7.32 -35.95 -0.54
N ALA A 243 -8.02 -37.07 -0.62
CA ALA A 243 -9.19 -37.23 -1.48
C ALA A 243 -10.28 -36.19 -1.12
N PRO A 244 -11.04 -35.66 -2.09
CA PRO A 244 -12.11 -34.72 -1.80
C PRO A 244 -13.21 -35.40 -0.98
N ALA A 245 -13.66 -34.72 0.08
CA ALA A 245 -14.78 -35.19 0.89
C ALA A 245 -16.07 -35.29 0.05
N PRO A 246 -16.90 -36.33 0.23
CA PRO A 246 -18.14 -36.50 -0.52
C PRO A 246 -19.11 -35.35 -0.24
N SER A 247 -19.78 -34.87 -1.29
CA SER A 247 -20.78 -33.81 -1.18
C SER A 247 -21.97 -34.31 -0.36
N ARG A 248 -22.18 -33.73 0.82
CA ARG A 248 -23.39 -33.98 1.63
C ARG A 248 -24.54 -33.16 1.07
N GLY A 249 -25.53 -33.80 0.46
CA GLY A 249 -26.70 -33.08 -0.03
C GLY A 249 -27.83 -33.88 -0.70
N ALA A 250 -28.08 -35.14 -0.32
CA ALA A 250 -29.13 -35.96 -0.94
C ALA A 250 -30.55 -35.81 -0.32
N TRP A 251 -30.70 -35.06 0.77
CA TRP A 251 -31.94 -35.06 1.57
C TRP A 251 -32.88 -33.88 1.29
N ALA A 252 -32.45 -32.92 0.45
CA ALA A 252 -33.17 -31.65 0.21
C ALA A 252 -33.66 -31.48 -1.25
N GLN A 253 -33.57 -32.51 -2.08
CA GLN A 253 -34.03 -32.46 -3.48
C GLN A 253 -35.57 -32.28 -3.61
N PRO A 254 -36.42 -33.02 -2.88
CA PRO A 254 -37.87 -32.97 -3.13
C PRO A 254 -38.53 -31.63 -2.76
N ILE A 255 -38.02 -30.95 -1.74
CA ILE A 255 -38.59 -29.67 -1.24
C ILE A 255 -38.14 -28.49 -2.13
N ARG A 256 -36.96 -28.60 -2.77
CA ARG A 256 -36.44 -27.59 -3.69
C ARG A 256 -37.27 -27.47 -4.98
N GLU A 257 -37.87 -28.58 -5.42
CA GLU A 257 -38.69 -28.64 -6.63
C GLU A 257 -40.08 -28.03 -6.42
N ALA A 258 -40.61 -28.05 -5.19
CA ALA A 258 -41.93 -27.51 -4.86
C ALA A 258 -41.99 -25.96 -4.77
N PHE A 259 -40.87 -25.29 -4.46
CA PHE A 259 -40.82 -23.82 -4.29
C PHE A 259 -39.53 -23.19 -4.88
N PRO A 260 -39.28 -23.32 -6.20
CA PRO A 260 -38.01 -22.95 -6.82
C PRO A 260 -37.66 -21.46 -6.65
N GLY A 261 -38.64 -20.57 -6.64
CA GLY A 261 -38.44 -19.12 -6.42
C GLY A 261 -37.97 -18.77 -5.00
N LEU A 262 -38.60 -19.38 -3.97
CA LEU A 262 -38.25 -19.14 -2.56
C LEU A 262 -36.87 -19.71 -2.24
N PHE A 263 -36.57 -20.93 -2.70
CA PHE A 263 -35.23 -21.53 -2.53
C PHE A 263 -34.16 -20.82 -3.35
N GLY A 264 -34.49 -20.33 -4.54
CA GLY A 264 -33.62 -19.48 -5.34
C GLY A 264 -33.26 -18.19 -4.62
N ALA A 265 -34.26 -17.47 -4.10
CA ALA A 265 -34.06 -16.24 -3.32
C ALA A 265 -33.26 -16.50 -2.03
N ALA A 266 -33.60 -17.54 -1.26
CA ALA A 266 -32.87 -17.90 -0.05
C ALA A 266 -31.41 -18.32 -0.34
N LYS A 267 -31.18 -19.06 -1.43
CA LYS A 267 -29.83 -19.40 -1.90
C LYS A 267 -29.07 -18.14 -2.31
N ALA A 268 -29.70 -17.23 -3.06
CA ALA A 268 -29.09 -15.96 -3.48
C ALA A 268 -28.71 -15.10 -2.27
N LEU A 269 -29.62 -14.92 -1.31
CA LEU A 269 -29.35 -14.20 -0.05
C LEU A 269 -28.22 -14.85 0.74
N ARG A 270 -28.23 -16.18 0.88
CA ARG A 270 -27.16 -16.91 1.59
C ARG A 270 -25.81 -16.80 0.87
N THR A 271 -25.80 -16.80 -0.45
CA THR A 271 -24.59 -16.60 -1.26
C THR A 271 -24.08 -15.17 -1.12
N ALA A 272 -24.96 -14.17 -1.25
CA ALA A 272 -24.62 -12.76 -1.05
C ALA A 272 -24.07 -12.50 0.35
N PHE A 273 -24.72 -13.02 1.39
CA PHE A 273 -24.23 -12.89 2.77
C PHE A 273 -22.87 -13.55 2.97
N ARG A 274 -22.67 -14.76 2.43
CA ARG A 274 -21.36 -15.44 2.48
C ARG A 274 -20.30 -14.62 1.76
N PHE A 275 -20.58 -14.17 0.54
CA PHE A 275 -19.72 -13.30 -0.25
C PHE A 275 -19.32 -12.06 0.54
N TYR A 276 -20.28 -11.30 1.09
CA TYR A 276 -19.97 -10.10 1.87
C TYR A 276 -19.10 -10.42 3.10
N ARG A 277 -19.35 -11.55 3.78
CA ARG A 277 -18.53 -11.93 4.94
C ARG A 277 -17.13 -12.40 4.59
N SER A 278 -16.90 -13.01 3.42
CA SER A 278 -15.60 -13.61 3.08
C SER A 278 -14.76 -12.79 2.10
N GLN A 279 -15.40 -12.05 1.19
CA GLN A 279 -14.75 -11.42 0.02
C GLN A 279 -14.91 -9.89 0.00
N SER A 280 -15.29 -9.25 1.11
CA SER A 280 -15.42 -7.80 1.20
C SER A 280 -14.64 -7.22 2.38
N LEU A 281 -14.60 -5.89 2.49
CA LEU A 281 -14.03 -5.16 3.64
C LEU A 281 -14.71 -5.49 5.00
N TRP A 282 -15.82 -6.24 4.99
CA TRP A 282 -16.47 -6.76 6.19
C TRP A 282 -15.78 -8.01 6.76
N ASN A 283 -14.90 -8.65 6.00
CA ASN A 283 -14.14 -9.79 6.48
C ASN A 283 -13.12 -9.33 7.53
N ARG A 284 -13.47 -9.47 8.82
CA ARG A 284 -12.63 -9.04 9.96
C ARG A 284 -11.37 -9.87 10.16
N LYS A 285 -11.26 -11.05 9.54
CA LYS A 285 -10.01 -11.82 9.49
C LYS A 285 -8.99 -11.11 8.60
N PHE A 286 -9.44 -10.43 7.56
CA PHE A 286 -8.59 -9.79 6.55
C PHE A 286 -8.40 -8.30 6.82
N PHE A 287 -9.51 -7.62 7.13
CA PHE A 287 -9.62 -6.17 7.18
C PHE A 287 -10.21 -5.70 8.52
N ARG A 288 -9.40 -4.98 9.30
CA ARG A 288 -9.83 -4.40 10.58
C ARG A 288 -10.00 -2.92 10.42
N LYS A 289 -11.22 -2.40 10.64
CA LYS A 289 -11.47 -0.97 10.53
C LYS A 289 -10.59 -0.24 11.54
N SER A 290 -9.82 0.73 11.06
CA SER A 290 -8.78 1.38 11.84
C SER A 290 -9.07 2.87 12.01
N ALA A 291 -8.58 3.46 13.10
CA ALA A 291 -8.57 4.91 13.22
C ALA A 291 -7.56 5.51 12.21
N GLU A 292 -7.92 6.68 11.70
CA GLU A 292 -7.12 7.48 10.76
C GLU A 292 -6.03 8.28 11.46
#